data_AF-A0A925AAG1-F1
#
_entry.id   AF-A0A925AAG1-F1
#
_cell.length_a   1.000
_cell.length_b   1.000
_cell.length_c   1.000
_cell.angle_alpha   90.00
_cell.angle_beta   90.00
_cell.angle_gamma   90.00
#
_symmetry.space_group_name_H-M   'P 1'
#
loop_
_entity.id
_entity.type
_entity.pdbx_description
1 polymer ?
#
loop_
_entity_poly.entity_id
_entity_poly.type
_entity_poly.pdbx_seq_one_letter_code
_entity_poly.pdbx_strand_id
1 'polypeptide(L)'
;MRISASAIAIALFFALLPAASAGGAMALPVFICLSGALALGPTLLRQAVENRPLALILLLTLWVWVLVTSAWSAQPGYAQAGKLAVLFPLGLVFVAAAGSASNQRLTQALGVAAFAILTVLMVIEALWDMPLNRGLNPQIPPSEIVRNINRGAAVVLAITWGVAASLVAMDRGGLARVVLAASALLALPFGLWANLAAFLIGLVAFAMAFSAPRLSIMSVSAGLAFWMLAAPFATPLILANQRLVDALPLSWAARAGIWDYVCARILEQPWLGHGLDASRVVTDRIQVRDLDMRGVPLHPHSASLQIIDDTGTSPQLNGDNTFQRFNP
;
A
#
# COMPACT_ATOMS: atom_id res chain seq x y z
N MET A 1 24.94 13.88 -24.68
CA MET A 1 24.52 13.07 -23.51
C MET A 1 23.77 11.86 -24.06
N ARG A 2 24.26 10.62 -23.86
CA ARG A 2 23.54 9.42 -24.34
C ARG A 2 22.38 9.14 -23.40
N ILE A 3 21.15 9.20 -23.93
CA ILE A 3 19.95 8.86 -23.17
C ILE A 3 19.93 7.33 -22.99
N SER A 4 19.91 6.85 -21.74
CA SER A 4 19.79 5.43 -21.44
C SER A 4 18.33 4.97 -21.46
N ALA A 5 18.09 3.69 -21.71
CA ALA A 5 16.74 3.12 -21.65
C ALA A 5 16.09 3.32 -20.26
N SER A 6 16.87 3.19 -19.19
CA SER A 6 16.41 3.48 -17.82
C SER A 6 16.00 4.94 -17.62
N ALA A 7 16.72 5.90 -18.21
CA ALA A 7 16.34 7.31 -18.11
C ALA A 7 15.00 7.59 -18.83
N ILE A 8 14.77 6.96 -19.99
CA ILE A 8 13.49 7.04 -20.71
C ILE A 8 12.37 6.43 -19.87
N ALA A 9 12.59 5.25 -19.29
CA ALA A 9 11.60 4.58 -18.44
C ALA A 9 11.19 5.46 -17.24
N ILE A 10 12.16 6.07 -16.55
CA ILE A 10 11.92 6.98 -15.43
C ILE A 10 11.14 8.22 -15.89
N ALA A 11 11.55 8.82 -17.02
CA ALA A 11 10.85 9.96 -17.60
C ALA A 11 9.39 9.66 -17.92
N LEU A 12 9.13 8.52 -18.59
CA LEU A 12 7.78 8.09 -18.93
C LEU A 12 6.93 7.82 -17.68
N PHE A 13 7.49 7.13 -16.68
CA PHE A 13 6.77 6.85 -15.43
C PHE A 13 6.31 8.14 -14.74
N PHE A 14 7.23 9.06 -14.47
CA PHE A 14 6.90 10.28 -13.74
C PHE A 14 6.08 11.28 -14.57
N ALA A 15 6.21 11.28 -15.90
CA ALA A 15 5.36 12.10 -16.77
C ALA A 15 3.89 11.62 -16.73
N LEU A 16 3.66 10.31 -16.66
CA LEU A 16 2.32 9.72 -16.64
C LEU A 16 1.74 9.56 -15.22
N LEU A 17 2.58 9.62 -14.19
CA LEU A 17 2.18 9.44 -12.80
C LEU A 17 1.02 10.37 -12.36
N PRO A 18 1.02 11.69 -12.67
CA PRO A 18 -0.07 12.57 -12.25
C PRO A 18 -1.42 12.18 -12.88
N ALA A 19 -1.43 11.91 -14.20
CA ALA A 19 -2.64 11.52 -14.91
C ALA A 19 -3.19 10.17 -14.42
N ALA A 20 -2.31 9.17 -14.25
CA ALA A 20 -2.69 7.87 -13.71
C ALA A 20 -3.27 7.97 -12.30
N SER A 21 -2.69 8.82 -11.46
CA SER A 21 -3.10 8.99 -10.06
C SER A 21 -4.42 9.73 -9.96
N ALA A 22 -4.61 10.80 -10.74
CA ALA A 22 -5.86 11.56 -10.81
C ALA A 22 -7.02 10.70 -11.34
N GLY A 23 -6.75 9.79 -12.30
CA GLY A 23 -7.71 8.81 -12.81
C GLY A 23 -7.97 7.62 -11.88
N GLY A 24 -7.57 7.66 -10.60
CA GLY A 24 -7.85 6.62 -9.61
C GLY A 24 -6.76 5.57 -9.39
N ALA A 25 -5.53 5.84 -9.85
CA ALA A 25 -4.30 5.09 -9.58
C ALA A 25 -4.25 3.63 -10.07
N MET A 26 -5.29 3.15 -10.76
CA MET A 26 -5.37 1.75 -11.24
C MET A 26 -4.34 1.41 -12.32
N ALA A 27 -3.85 2.42 -13.06
CA ALA A 27 -2.83 2.24 -14.09
C ALA A 27 -1.40 2.15 -13.53
N LEU A 28 -1.17 2.49 -12.25
CA LEU A 28 0.18 2.53 -11.68
C LEU A 28 0.92 1.19 -11.73
N PRO A 29 0.31 0.04 -11.39
CA PRO A 29 1.00 -1.25 -11.49
C PRO A 29 1.47 -1.54 -12.92
N VAL A 30 0.65 -1.22 -13.92
CA VAL A 30 1.00 -1.42 -15.34
C VAL A 30 2.17 -0.51 -15.73
N PHE A 31 2.14 0.77 -15.36
CA PHE A 31 3.21 1.71 -15.67
C PHE A 31 4.52 1.36 -14.97
N ILE A 32 4.47 0.87 -13.72
CA ILE A 32 5.64 0.34 -13.02
C ILE A 32 6.21 -0.86 -13.77
N CYS A 33 5.39 -1.81 -14.19
CA CYS A 33 5.84 -2.98 -14.95
C CYS A 33 6.49 -2.58 -16.29
N LEU A 34 5.84 -1.72 -17.07
CA LEU A 34 6.36 -1.27 -18.36
C LEU A 34 7.68 -0.51 -18.18
N SER A 35 7.76 0.36 -17.18
CA SER A 35 8.99 1.11 -16.87
C SER A 35 10.10 0.19 -16.37
N GLY A 36 9.77 -0.82 -15.56
CA GLY A 36 10.70 -1.85 -15.13
C GLY A 36 11.24 -2.68 -16.28
N ALA A 37 10.37 -3.09 -17.21
CA ALA A 37 10.77 -3.83 -18.41
C ALA A 37 11.67 -3.00 -19.32
N LEU A 38 11.35 -1.72 -19.54
CA LEU A 38 12.18 -0.79 -20.32
C LEU A 38 13.52 -0.49 -19.64
N ALA A 39 13.56 -0.49 -18.30
CA ALA A 39 14.77 -0.24 -17.54
C ALA A 39 15.64 -1.49 -17.34
N LEU A 40 15.16 -2.68 -17.73
CA LEU A 40 15.85 -3.94 -17.53
C LEU A 40 17.19 -3.96 -18.27
N GLY A 41 18.27 -4.17 -17.52
CA GLY A 41 19.62 -4.26 -18.08
C GLY A 41 20.49 -5.23 -17.28
N PRO A 42 21.43 -5.94 -17.93
CA PRO A 42 22.25 -6.97 -17.30
C PRO A 42 23.11 -6.40 -16.15
N THR A 43 23.55 -5.16 -16.27
CA THR A 43 24.34 -4.48 -15.23
C THR A 43 23.54 -4.28 -13.93
N LEU A 44 22.25 -3.96 -14.02
CA LEU A 44 21.40 -3.76 -12.84
C LEU A 44 21.16 -5.07 -12.10
N LEU A 45 20.87 -6.15 -12.84
CA LEU A 45 20.67 -7.47 -12.26
C LEU A 45 21.94 -7.96 -11.56
N ARG A 46 23.10 -7.80 -12.22
CA ARG A 46 24.40 -8.16 -11.65
C ARG A 46 24.68 -7.39 -10.36
N GLN A 47 24.49 -6.07 -10.38
CA GLN A 47 24.68 -5.23 -9.19
C GLN A 47 23.75 -5.60 -8.04
N ALA A 48 22.49 -5.96 -8.33
CA ALA A 48 21.56 -6.39 -7.29
C ALA A 48 22.05 -7.69 -6.61
N VAL A 49 22.44 -8.69 -7.42
CA VAL A 49 22.92 -10.00 -6.95
C VAL A 49 24.22 -9.88 -6.16
N GLU A 50 25.19 -9.12 -6.66
CA GLU A 50 26.51 -9.00 -6.03
C GLU A 50 26.47 -8.21 -4.71
N ASN A 51 25.67 -7.14 -4.64
CA ASN A 51 25.71 -6.24 -3.47
C ASN A 51 24.78 -6.66 -2.33
N ARG A 52 23.68 -7.39 -2.62
CA ARG A 52 22.65 -7.70 -1.62
C ARG A 52 22.06 -9.12 -1.77
N PRO A 53 22.90 -10.17 -1.79
CA PRO A 53 22.45 -11.52 -2.06
C PRO A 53 21.43 -12.02 -1.03
N LEU A 54 21.66 -11.78 0.27
CA LEU A 54 20.74 -12.23 1.32
C LEU A 54 19.35 -11.58 1.21
N ALA A 55 19.30 -10.27 0.97
CA ALA A 55 18.03 -9.56 0.83
C ALA A 55 17.25 -10.10 -0.39
N LEU A 56 17.94 -10.34 -1.51
CA LEU A 56 17.32 -10.95 -2.69
C LEU A 56 16.83 -12.37 -2.42
N ILE A 57 17.60 -13.19 -1.73
CA ILE A 57 17.20 -14.56 -1.38
C ILE A 57 15.93 -14.53 -0.53
N LEU A 58 15.91 -13.77 0.56
CA LEU A 58 14.72 -13.65 1.43
C LEU A 58 13.49 -13.17 0.66
N LEU A 59 13.71 -12.20 -0.23
CA LEU A 59 12.66 -11.60 -1.03
C LEU A 59 12.11 -12.56 -2.09
N LEU A 60 12.99 -13.32 -2.75
CA LEU A 60 12.63 -14.36 -3.71
C LEU A 60 11.95 -15.53 -3.00
N THR A 61 12.39 -15.92 -1.81
CA THR A 61 11.73 -16.95 -0.99
C THR A 61 10.30 -16.52 -0.64
N LEU A 62 10.12 -15.29 -0.15
CA LEU A 62 8.78 -14.76 0.14
C LEU A 62 7.92 -14.69 -1.13
N TRP A 63 8.48 -14.23 -2.24
CA TRP A 63 7.77 -14.14 -3.52
C TRP A 63 7.34 -15.51 -4.04
N VAL A 64 8.23 -16.50 -4.02
CA VAL A 64 7.92 -17.89 -4.38
C VAL A 64 6.87 -18.46 -3.44
N TRP A 65 6.97 -18.22 -2.13
CA TRP A 65 5.96 -18.67 -1.17
C TRP A 65 4.57 -18.12 -1.50
N VAL A 66 4.46 -16.81 -1.74
CA VAL A 66 3.19 -16.17 -2.14
C VAL A 66 2.64 -16.81 -3.43
N LEU A 67 3.48 -17.12 -4.41
CA LEU A 67 3.02 -17.81 -5.63
C LEU A 67 2.58 -19.24 -5.35
N VAL A 68 3.31 -19.97 -4.53
CA VAL A 68 2.99 -21.36 -4.12
C VAL A 68 1.65 -21.42 -3.40
N THR A 69 1.28 -20.39 -2.62
CA THR A 69 -0.03 -20.33 -1.95
C THR A 69 -1.23 -20.30 -2.90
N SER A 70 -1.01 -20.00 -4.19
CA SER A 70 -2.08 -20.13 -5.20
C SER A 70 -2.46 -21.58 -5.51
N ALA A 71 -1.61 -22.55 -5.16
CA ALA A 71 -1.88 -23.98 -5.41
C ALA A 71 -2.99 -24.56 -4.53
N TRP A 72 -3.29 -23.93 -3.38
CA TRP A 72 -4.41 -24.29 -2.51
C TRP A 72 -5.42 -23.15 -2.34
N SER A 73 -5.34 -22.10 -3.15
CA SER A 73 -6.33 -21.03 -3.13
C SER A 73 -7.67 -21.53 -3.64
N ALA A 74 -8.73 -21.18 -2.92
CA ALA A 74 -10.11 -21.43 -3.35
C ALA A 74 -10.56 -20.47 -4.47
N GLN A 75 -9.82 -19.39 -4.74
CA GLN A 75 -10.11 -18.47 -5.84
C GLN A 75 -9.78 -19.15 -7.18
N PRO A 76 -10.75 -19.27 -8.11
CA PRO A 76 -10.51 -19.96 -9.37
C PRO A 76 -9.50 -19.18 -10.25
N GLY A 77 -8.50 -19.91 -10.74
CA GLY A 77 -7.49 -19.42 -11.68
C GLY A 77 -6.27 -18.76 -11.04
N TYR A 78 -5.24 -18.51 -11.85
CA TYR A 78 -3.93 -18.02 -11.40
C TYR A 78 -3.69 -16.54 -11.72
N ALA A 79 -4.74 -15.76 -11.98
CA ALA A 79 -4.61 -14.40 -12.47
C ALA A 79 -3.87 -13.47 -11.49
N GLN A 80 -4.10 -13.59 -10.18
CA GLN A 80 -3.38 -12.79 -9.18
C GLN A 80 -1.93 -13.22 -9.02
N ALA A 81 -1.68 -14.54 -9.02
CA ALA A 81 -0.33 -15.06 -9.00
C ALA A 81 0.46 -14.55 -10.20
N GLY A 82 -0.12 -14.56 -11.40
CA GLY A 82 0.48 -13.99 -12.60
C GLY A 82 0.75 -12.49 -12.49
N LYS A 83 -0.19 -11.71 -11.95
CA LYS A 83 0.02 -10.27 -11.71
C LYS A 83 1.18 -10.03 -10.75
N LEU A 84 1.26 -10.75 -9.64
CA LEU A 84 2.34 -10.64 -8.66
C LEU A 84 3.68 -11.13 -9.23
N ALA A 85 3.67 -12.21 -10.02
CA ALA A 85 4.84 -12.76 -10.68
C ALA A 85 5.49 -11.76 -11.65
N VAL A 86 4.70 -10.89 -12.27
CA VAL A 86 5.19 -9.84 -13.17
C VAL A 86 5.51 -8.55 -12.41
N LEU A 87 4.58 -8.08 -11.59
CA LEU A 87 4.68 -6.79 -10.89
C LEU A 87 5.89 -6.73 -9.97
N PHE A 88 6.15 -7.81 -9.25
CA PHE A 88 7.18 -7.84 -8.24
C PHE A 88 8.60 -7.69 -8.82
N PRO A 89 9.08 -8.56 -9.72
CA PRO A 89 10.43 -8.42 -10.28
C PRO A 89 10.59 -7.14 -11.11
N LEU A 90 9.60 -6.78 -11.94
CA LEU A 90 9.70 -5.56 -12.77
C LEU A 90 9.66 -4.29 -11.92
N GLY A 91 8.86 -4.27 -10.85
CA GLY A 91 8.85 -3.18 -9.88
C GLY A 91 10.20 -2.99 -9.20
N LEU A 92 10.85 -4.07 -8.78
CA LEU A 92 12.19 -4.00 -8.20
C LEU A 92 13.24 -3.48 -9.18
N VAL A 93 13.18 -3.91 -10.44
CA VAL A 93 14.06 -3.41 -11.51
C VAL A 93 13.86 -1.91 -11.71
N PHE A 94 12.60 -1.44 -11.74
CA PHE A 94 12.31 -0.01 -11.84
C PHE A 94 12.88 0.78 -10.66
N VAL A 95 12.66 0.31 -9.43
CA VAL A 95 13.19 0.96 -8.22
C VAL A 95 14.72 1.01 -8.23
N ALA A 96 15.39 -0.09 -8.59
CA ALA A 96 16.84 -0.15 -8.70
C ALA A 96 17.37 0.82 -9.77
N ALA A 97 16.71 0.90 -10.93
CA ALA A 97 17.07 1.81 -12.00
C ALA A 97 16.90 3.29 -11.59
N ALA A 98 15.78 3.62 -10.93
CA ALA A 98 15.45 4.95 -10.46
C ALA A 98 16.37 5.42 -9.32
N GLY A 99 16.83 4.50 -8.47
CA GLY A 99 17.76 4.76 -7.37
C GLY A 99 19.24 4.74 -7.76
N SER A 100 19.58 4.46 -9.02
CA SER A 100 20.98 4.42 -9.46
C SER A 100 21.60 5.82 -9.49
N ALA A 101 22.91 5.91 -9.20
CA ALA A 101 23.60 7.20 -9.11
C ALA A 101 23.53 8.03 -10.42
N SER A 102 23.50 7.36 -11.57
CA SER A 102 23.38 8.01 -12.89
C SER A 102 22.01 8.63 -13.13
N ASN A 103 20.94 8.07 -12.55
CA ASN A 103 19.57 8.54 -12.74
C ASN A 103 19.03 9.35 -11.55
N GLN A 104 19.74 9.38 -10.42
CA GLN A 104 19.26 9.99 -9.17
C GLN A 104 18.73 11.43 -9.37
N ARG A 105 19.50 12.30 -10.02
CA ARG A 105 19.09 13.70 -10.26
C ARG A 105 17.82 13.79 -11.12
N LEU A 106 17.71 12.94 -12.13
CA LEU A 106 16.55 12.87 -13.02
C LEU A 106 15.32 12.41 -12.24
N THR A 107 15.44 11.31 -11.49
CA THR A 107 14.38 10.77 -10.62
C THR A 107 13.88 11.82 -9.63
N GLN A 108 14.80 12.56 -8.99
CA GLN A 108 14.44 13.60 -8.03
C GLN A 108 13.71 14.77 -8.70
N ALA A 109 14.23 15.29 -9.82
CA ALA A 109 13.62 16.41 -10.53
C ALA A 109 12.22 16.05 -11.05
N LEU A 110 12.08 14.87 -11.65
CA LEU A 110 10.80 14.38 -12.15
C LEU A 110 9.82 14.02 -11.04
N GLY A 111 10.30 13.50 -9.91
CA GLY A 111 9.49 13.26 -8.73
C GLY A 111 8.89 14.55 -8.16
N VAL A 112 9.70 15.62 -8.06
CA VAL A 112 9.22 16.96 -7.66
C VAL A 112 8.19 17.48 -8.66
N ALA A 113 8.46 17.37 -9.96
CA ALA A 113 7.53 17.81 -11.00
C ALA A 113 6.21 17.05 -10.96
N ALA A 114 6.26 15.73 -10.86
CA ALA A 114 5.07 14.88 -10.77
C ALA A 114 4.25 15.19 -9.50
N PHE A 115 4.90 15.39 -8.36
CA PHE A 115 4.23 15.83 -7.14
C PHE A 115 3.55 17.18 -7.31
N ALA A 116 4.22 18.17 -7.88
CA ALA A 116 3.66 19.49 -8.09
C ALA A 116 2.42 19.45 -9.00
N ILE A 117 2.52 18.76 -10.14
CA ILE A 117 1.41 18.59 -11.08
C ILE A 117 0.25 17.84 -10.41
N LEU A 118 0.52 16.71 -9.75
CA LEU A 118 -0.52 15.93 -9.09
C LEU A 118 -1.19 16.71 -7.96
N THR A 119 -0.43 17.49 -7.17
CA THR A 119 -0.97 18.37 -6.13
C THR A 119 -1.93 19.40 -6.72
N VAL A 120 -1.55 20.06 -7.83
CA VAL A 120 -2.42 21.02 -8.52
C VAL A 120 -3.70 20.34 -9.02
N LEU A 121 -3.58 19.15 -9.63
CA LEU A 121 -4.75 18.38 -10.06
C LEU A 121 -5.67 18.03 -8.88
N MET A 122 -5.12 17.59 -7.74
CA MET A 122 -5.91 17.26 -6.56
C MET A 122 -6.58 18.50 -5.94
N VAL A 123 -5.92 19.66 -5.95
CA VAL A 123 -6.53 20.93 -5.51
C VAL A 123 -7.69 21.30 -6.44
N ILE A 124 -7.53 21.15 -7.76
CA ILE A 124 -8.61 21.41 -8.72
C ILE A 124 -9.81 20.49 -8.45
N GLU A 125 -9.56 19.19 -8.28
CA GLU A 125 -10.61 18.21 -7.99
C GLU A 125 -11.31 18.50 -6.67
N ALA A 126 -10.57 18.92 -5.64
CA ALA A 126 -11.12 19.23 -4.32
C ALA A 126 -11.95 20.53 -4.29
N LEU A 127 -11.54 21.57 -5.01
CA LEU A 127 -12.17 22.90 -4.96
C LEU A 127 -13.38 23.05 -5.90
N TRP A 128 -13.41 22.33 -7.02
CA TRP A 128 -14.44 22.49 -8.06
C TRP A 128 -15.37 21.30 -8.22
N ASP A 129 -15.57 20.52 -7.15
CA ASP A 129 -16.45 19.35 -7.15
C ASP A 129 -16.10 18.34 -8.25
N MET A 130 -14.81 18.04 -8.33
CA MET A 130 -14.25 16.94 -9.09
C MET A 130 -14.44 17.06 -10.62
N PRO A 131 -14.13 18.22 -11.24
CA PRO A 131 -14.52 18.50 -12.62
C PRO A 131 -13.79 17.62 -13.64
N LEU A 132 -12.53 17.23 -13.39
CA LEU A 132 -11.78 16.42 -14.36
C LEU A 132 -12.29 14.98 -14.35
N ASN A 133 -12.45 14.39 -13.17
CA ASN A 133 -13.01 13.04 -13.04
C ASN A 133 -14.45 12.96 -13.57
N ARG A 134 -15.31 13.96 -13.32
CA ARG A 134 -16.69 14.02 -13.84
C ARG A 134 -16.73 14.20 -15.36
N GLY A 135 -15.87 15.06 -15.91
CA GLY A 135 -15.79 15.28 -17.35
C GLY A 135 -15.31 14.04 -18.11
N LEU A 136 -14.35 13.30 -17.56
CA LEU A 136 -13.84 12.06 -18.15
C LEU A 136 -14.75 10.85 -17.92
N ASN A 137 -15.59 10.87 -16.87
CA ASN A 137 -16.42 9.74 -16.47
C ASN A 137 -17.85 10.17 -16.09
N PRO A 138 -18.63 10.79 -16.99
CA PRO A 138 -19.96 11.33 -16.68
C PRO A 138 -20.97 10.27 -16.22
N GLN A 139 -20.75 9.00 -16.59
CA GLN A 139 -21.60 7.86 -16.26
C GLN A 139 -21.29 7.21 -14.89
N ILE A 140 -20.15 7.54 -14.26
CA ILE A 140 -19.73 6.88 -13.03
C ILE A 140 -20.46 7.52 -11.83
N PRO A 141 -20.99 6.72 -10.88
CA PRO A 141 -21.64 7.26 -9.69
C PRO A 141 -20.72 8.19 -8.87
N PRO A 142 -21.25 9.25 -8.24
CA PRO A 142 -20.44 10.21 -7.48
C PRO A 142 -19.54 9.58 -6.41
N SER A 143 -20.01 8.51 -5.75
CA SER A 143 -19.23 7.80 -4.71
C SER A 143 -17.96 7.14 -5.26
N GLU A 144 -17.99 6.65 -6.49
CA GLU A 144 -16.82 6.06 -7.16
C GLU A 144 -15.83 7.11 -7.63
N ILE A 145 -16.32 8.29 -8.03
CA ILE A 145 -15.48 9.45 -8.36
C ILE A 145 -14.71 9.93 -7.13
N VAL A 146 -15.38 10.08 -5.99
CA VAL A 146 -14.73 10.43 -4.71
C VAL A 146 -13.65 9.40 -4.35
N ARG A 147 -13.92 8.10 -4.58
CA ARG A 147 -12.94 7.03 -4.36
C ARG A 147 -11.69 7.20 -5.24
N ASN A 148 -11.83 7.60 -6.50
CA ASN A 148 -10.69 7.81 -7.40
C ASN A 148 -9.79 8.95 -6.91
N ILE A 149 -10.38 10.06 -6.48
CA ILE A 149 -9.63 11.21 -5.96
C ILE A 149 -8.93 10.87 -4.65
N ASN A 150 -9.58 10.11 -3.77
CA ASN A 150 -8.95 9.61 -2.55
C ASN A 150 -7.70 8.76 -2.84
N ARG A 151 -7.70 7.98 -3.92
CA ARG A 151 -6.51 7.23 -4.36
C ARG A 151 -5.43 8.17 -4.91
N GLY A 152 -5.80 9.21 -5.65
CA GLY A 152 -4.87 10.25 -6.10
C GLY A 152 -4.19 10.96 -4.92
N ALA A 153 -4.96 11.35 -3.90
CA ALA A 153 -4.45 11.94 -2.67
C ALA A 153 -3.52 10.98 -1.90
N ALA A 154 -3.85 9.68 -1.85
CA ALA A 154 -2.98 8.67 -1.26
C ALA A 154 -1.64 8.57 -1.99
N VAL A 155 -1.61 8.71 -3.32
CA VAL A 155 -0.35 8.74 -4.09
C VAL A 155 0.46 9.99 -3.76
N VAL A 156 -0.17 11.17 -3.65
CA VAL A 156 0.50 12.41 -3.19
C VAL A 156 1.20 12.17 -1.85
N LEU A 157 0.47 11.62 -0.88
CA LEU A 157 1.00 11.32 0.45
C LEU A 157 2.16 10.31 0.38
N ALA A 158 2.03 9.27 -0.44
CA ALA A 158 3.07 8.25 -0.60
C ALA A 158 4.39 8.83 -1.14
N ILE A 159 4.33 9.73 -2.14
CA ILE A 159 5.53 10.31 -2.75
C ILE A 159 6.07 11.54 -1.99
N THR A 160 5.28 12.12 -1.08
CA THR A 160 5.62 13.33 -0.30
C THR A 160 7.00 13.22 0.36
N TRP A 161 7.27 12.09 1.02
CA TRP A 161 8.50 11.89 1.80
C TRP A 161 9.74 11.86 0.91
N GLY A 162 9.68 11.14 -0.22
CA GLY A 162 10.78 11.08 -1.18
C GLY A 162 11.06 12.44 -1.82
N VAL A 163 10.00 13.19 -2.14
CA VAL A 163 10.11 14.55 -2.71
C VAL A 163 10.68 15.53 -1.70
N ALA A 164 10.19 15.52 -0.46
CA ALA A 164 10.69 16.38 0.61
C ALA A 164 12.17 16.07 0.92
N ALA A 165 12.55 14.80 1.07
CA ALA A 165 13.93 14.39 1.27
C ALA A 165 14.84 14.84 0.10
N SER A 166 14.35 14.71 -1.14
CA SER A 166 15.08 15.16 -2.32
C SER A 166 15.33 16.66 -2.33
N LEU A 167 14.33 17.45 -1.95
CA LEU A 167 14.47 18.92 -1.83
C LEU A 167 15.42 19.32 -0.71
N VAL A 168 15.39 18.63 0.44
CA VAL A 168 16.36 18.84 1.52
C VAL A 168 17.79 18.52 1.04
N ALA A 169 17.97 17.41 0.33
CA ALA A 169 19.27 17.00 -0.22
C ALA A 169 19.79 17.95 -1.32
N MET A 170 18.93 18.81 -1.88
CA MET A 170 19.29 19.85 -2.86
C MET A 170 19.43 21.25 -2.21
N ASP A 171 19.53 21.34 -0.88
CA ASP A 171 19.58 22.59 -0.11
C ASP A 171 18.34 23.49 -0.30
N ARG A 172 17.20 22.89 -0.67
CA ARG A 172 15.90 23.56 -0.90
C ARG A 172 14.92 23.29 0.24
N GLY A 173 15.39 23.34 1.49
CA GLY A 173 14.59 23.05 2.67
C GLY A 173 13.31 23.88 2.81
N GLY A 174 13.29 25.12 2.29
CA GLY A 174 12.07 25.95 2.23
C GLY A 174 10.98 25.31 1.37
N LEU A 175 11.32 24.81 0.19
CA LEU A 175 10.36 24.10 -0.69
C LEU A 175 9.93 22.77 -0.09
N ALA A 176 10.82 22.08 0.64
CA ALA A 176 10.44 20.85 1.35
C ALA A 176 9.33 21.12 2.39
N ARG A 177 9.39 22.24 3.11
CA ARG A 177 8.31 22.67 4.04
C ARG A 177 7.01 22.97 3.29
N VAL A 178 7.09 23.61 2.12
CA VAL A 178 5.91 23.86 1.26
C VAL A 178 5.27 22.55 0.81
N VAL A 179 6.07 21.58 0.37
CA VAL A 179 5.62 20.23 0.00
C VAL A 179 4.90 19.56 1.17
N LEU A 180 5.52 19.55 2.35
CA LEU A 180 4.93 18.97 3.56
C LEU A 180 3.62 19.67 3.95
N ALA A 181 3.57 21.00 3.89
CA ALA A 181 2.37 21.77 4.18
C ALA A 181 1.25 21.48 3.17
N ALA A 182 1.57 21.43 1.86
CA ALA A 182 0.61 21.08 0.83
C ALA A 182 0.04 19.67 1.03
N SER A 183 0.89 18.69 1.36
CA SER A 183 0.46 17.33 1.67
C SER A 183 -0.40 17.25 2.93
N ALA A 184 -0.06 18.01 3.98
CA ALA A 184 -0.88 18.12 5.18
C ALA A 184 -2.26 18.69 4.86
N LEU A 185 -2.32 19.77 4.07
CA LEU A 185 -3.57 20.38 3.64
C LEU A 185 -4.41 19.42 2.80
N LEU A 186 -3.80 18.61 1.93
CA LEU A 186 -4.49 17.59 1.13
C LEU A 186 -4.90 16.34 1.94
N ALA A 187 -4.35 16.14 3.14
CA ALA A 187 -4.76 15.06 4.04
C ALA A 187 -6.06 15.36 4.82
N LEU A 188 -6.44 16.63 4.92
CA LEU A 188 -7.65 17.11 5.60
C LEU A 188 -8.96 16.92 4.81
N PRO A 189 -9.03 17.27 3.51
CA PRO A 189 -10.24 17.04 2.73
C PRO A 189 -10.54 15.54 2.62
N PHE A 190 -11.81 15.22 2.38
CA PHE A 190 -12.36 13.87 2.24
C PHE A 190 -12.66 13.09 3.53
N GLY A 191 -12.53 13.70 4.72
CA GLY A 191 -12.97 13.09 5.98
C GLY A 191 -12.20 11.82 6.36
N LEU A 192 -10.98 11.66 5.81
CA LEU A 192 -10.14 10.50 6.04
C LEU A 192 -9.17 10.79 7.20
N TRP A 193 -9.65 10.67 8.43
CA TRP A 193 -8.80 10.71 9.63
C TRP A 193 -7.58 9.77 9.53
N ALA A 194 -7.70 8.69 8.76
CA ALA A 194 -6.62 7.77 8.43
C ALA A 194 -5.47 8.44 7.65
N ASN A 195 -5.77 9.34 6.71
CA ASN A 195 -4.75 10.06 5.94
C ASN A 195 -3.98 11.05 6.83
N LEU A 196 -4.70 11.77 7.70
CA LEU A 196 -4.08 12.67 8.68
C LEU A 196 -3.19 11.88 9.65
N ALA A 197 -3.68 10.78 10.21
CA ALA A 197 -2.90 9.92 11.09
C ALA A 197 -1.65 9.37 10.38
N ALA A 198 -1.79 8.87 9.14
CA ALA A 198 -0.68 8.39 8.34
C ALA A 198 0.33 9.50 8.04
N PHE A 199 -0.13 10.72 7.76
CA PHE A 199 0.74 11.88 7.56
C PHE A 199 1.51 12.23 8.83
N LEU A 200 0.86 12.28 9.99
CA LEU A 200 1.52 12.61 11.26
C LEU A 200 2.54 11.55 11.67
N ILE A 201 2.20 10.27 11.55
CA ILE A 201 3.14 9.15 11.80
C ILE A 201 4.31 9.22 10.82
N GLY A 202 4.03 9.48 9.53
CA GLY A 202 5.04 9.66 8.50
C GLY A 202 5.95 10.85 8.78
N LEU A 203 5.42 11.96 9.33
CA LEU A 203 6.19 13.15 9.68
C LEU A 203 7.17 12.85 10.84
N VAL A 204 6.73 12.10 11.84
CA VAL A 204 7.61 11.64 12.94
C VAL A 204 8.70 10.73 12.40
N ALA A 205 8.35 9.74 11.57
CA ALA A 205 9.33 8.85 10.95
C ALA A 205 10.32 9.61 10.05
N PHE A 206 9.83 10.58 9.29
CA PHE A 206 10.65 11.44 8.45
C PHE A 206 11.63 12.28 9.27
N ALA A 207 11.17 12.90 10.36
CA ALA A 207 12.04 13.65 11.27
C ALA A 207 13.10 12.75 11.92
N MET A 208 12.70 11.56 12.40
CA MET A 208 13.62 10.56 12.94
C MET A 208 14.66 10.09 11.92
N ALA A 209 14.33 10.04 10.64
CA ALA A 209 15.27 9.65 9.59
C ALA A 209 16.46 10.62 9.46
N PHE A 210 16.29 11.91 9.78
CA PHE A 210 17.38 12.89 9.79
C PHE A 210 18.21 12.86 11.06
N SER A 211 17.59 12.63 12.22
CA SER A 211 18.30 12.64 13.51
C SER A 211 18.94 11.30 13.85
N ALA A 212 18.30 10.19 13.48
CA ALA A 212 18.71 8.83 13.83
C ALA A 212 18.32 7.83 12.72
N PRO A 213 18.95 7.88 11.53
CA PRO A 213 18.54 7.12 10.35
C PRO A 213 18.47 5.59 10.58
N ARG A 214 19.46 5.04 11.30
CA ARG A 214 19.46 3.60 11.64
C ARG A 214 18.29 3.23 12.54
N LEU A 215 18.04 4.04 13.57
CA LEU A 215 16.91 3.83 14.48
C LEU A 215 15.60 3.97 13.72
N SER A 216 15.44 4.97 12.86
CA SER A 216 14.23 5.15 12.04
C SER A 216 13.93 3.93 11.18
N ILE A 217 14.94 3.41 10.46
CA ILE A 217 14.77 2.21 9.63
C ILE A 217 14.43 1.00 10.51
N MET A 218 15.18 0.78 11.60
CA MET A 218 14.94 -0.34 12.50
C MET A 218 13.56 -0.28 13.14
N SER A 219 13.13 0.88 13.66
CA SER A 219 11.84 1.06 14.31
C SER A 219 10.68 0.85 13.35
N VAL A 220 10.74 1.41 12.13
CA VAL A 220 9.67 1.22 11.15
C VAL A 220 9.64 -0.22 10.65
N SER A 221 10.77 -0.80 10.28
CA SER A 221 10.83 -2.18 9.77
C SER A 221 10.47 -3.20 10.85
N ALA A 222 11.03 -3.08 12.06
CA ALA A 222 10.71 -3.98 13.17
C ALA A 222 9.27 -3.78 13.66
N GLY A 223 8.77 -2.53 13.68
CA GLY A 223 7.38 -2.23 14.04
C GLY A 223 6.39 -2.85 13.04
N LEU A 224 6.65 -2.74 11.73
CA LEU A 224 5.83 -3.38 10.70
C LEU A 224 5.93 -4.90 10.75
N ALA A 225 7.12 -5.48 10.95
CA ALA A 225 7.30 -6.92 11.09
C ALA A 225 6.61 -7.47 12.35
N PHE A 226 6.76 -6.76 13.47
CA PHE A 226 6.07 -7.10 14.72
C PHE A 226 4.55 -7.01 14.54
N TRP A 227 4.04 -5.92 13.98
CA TRP A 227 2.60 -5.76 13.75
C TRP A 227 2.07 -6.80 12.77
N MET A 228 2.84 -7.16 11.73
CA MET A 228 2.48 -8.24 10.80
C MET A 228 2.15 -9.50 11.60
N LEU A 229 3.08 -9.97 12.44
CA LEU A 229 2.93 -11.20 13.21
C LEU A 229 1.93 -11.08 14.37
N ALA A 230 1.85 -9.91 15.01
CA ALA A 230 1.01 -9.70 16.18
C ALA A 230 -0.44 -9.39 15.82
N ALA A 231 -0.74 -8.88 14.63
CA ALA A 231 -2.08 -8.40 14.25
C ALA A 231 -3.19 -9.44 14.45
N PRO A 232 -3.04 -10.73 14.10
CA PRO A 232 -4.10 -11.73 14.30
C PRO A 232 -4.49 -11.92 15.77
N PHE A 233 -3.56 -11.65 16.70
CA PHE A 233 -3.74 -11.84 18.14
C PHE A 233 -4.09 -10.54 18.87
N ALA A 234 -3.44 -9.44 18.49
CA ALA A 234 -3.68 -8.14 19.09
C ALA A 234 -5.06 -7.59 18.71
N THR A 235 -5.53 -7.86 17.49
CA THR A 235 -6.81 -7.30 17.01
C THR A 235 -8.00 -7.81 17.83
N PRO A 236 -8.20 -9.13 18.04
CA PRO A 236 -9.30 -9.62 18.88
C PRO A 236 -9.26 -9.09 20.31
N LEU A 237 -8.06 -8.93 20.90
CA LEU A 237 -7.90 -8.37 22.24
C LEU A 237 -8.36 -6.91 22.33
N ILE A 238 -8.07 -6.12 21.29
CA ILE A 238 -8.54 -4.73 21.19
C ILE A 238 -10.07 -4.70 20.99
N LEU A 239 -10.60 -5.58 20.14
CA LEU A 239 -12.02 -5.65 19.81
C LEU A 239 -12.89 -6.26 20.91
N ALA A 240 -12.30 -7.00 21.86
CA ALA A 240 -13.01 -7.52 23.04
C ALA A 240 -13.65 -6.40 23.90
N ASN A 241 -13.15 -5.16 23.79
CA ASN A 241 -13.76 -4.02 24.46
C ASN A 241 -14.95 -3.47 23.65
N GLN A 242 -16.15 -3.98 23.93
CA GLN A 242 -17.38 -3.56 23.23
C GLN A 242 -17.65 -2.06 23.33
N ARG A 243 -17.29 -1.39 24.43
CA ARG A 243 -17.47 0.07 24.55
C ARG A 243 -16.66 0.83 23.50
N LEU A 244 -15.46 0.35 23.17
CA LEU A 244 -14.64 0.92 22.12
C LEU A 244 -15.33 0.71 20.76
N VAL A 245 -15.77 -0.52 20.48
CA VAL A 245 -16.44 -0.88 19.23
C VAL A 245 -17.73 -0.09 19.02
N ASP A 246 -18.54 0.08 20.08
CA ASP A 246 -19.81 0.84 20.05
C ASP A 246 -19.60 2.34 19.83
N ALA A 247 -18.49 2.90 20.30
CA ALA A 247 -18.12 4.29 20.06
C ALA A 247 -17.63 4.57 18.63
N LEU A 248 -17.28 3.53 17.85
CA LEU A 248 -16.79 3.71 16.49
C LEU A 248 -17.91 4.13 15.52
N PRO A 249 -17.59 4.99 14.52
CA PRO A 249 -18.47 5.19 13.36
C PRO A 249 -18.78 3.86 12.68
N LEU A 250 -19.96 3.73 12.07
CA LEU A 250 -20.43 2.49 11.46
C LEU A 250 -19.42 1.88 10.46
N SER A 251 -18.71 2.70 9.68
CA SER A 251 -17.70 2.23 8.73
C SER A 251 -16.48 1.59 9.40
N TRP A 252 -16.11 2.02 10.61
CA TRP A 252 -15.04 1.42 11.40
C TRP A 252 -15.54 0.20 12.17
N ALA A 253 -16.78 0.22 12.67
CA ALA A 253 -17.40 -0.96 13.26
C ALA A 253 -17.50 -2.12 12.25
N ALA A 254 -17.91 -1.83 11.01
CA ALA A 254 -17.92 -2.80 9.91
C ALA A 254 -16.52 -3.40 9.64
N ARG A 255 -15.46 -2.59 9.69
CA ARG A 255 -14.08 -3.08 9.57
C ARG A 255 -13.67 -3.94 10.76
N ALA A 256 -14.05 -3.55 11.97
CA ALA A 256 -13.80 -4.35 13.17
C ALA A 256 -14.46 -5.73 13.07
N GLY A 257 -15.71 -5.81 12.60
CA GLY A 257 -16.38 -7.09 12.34
C GLY A 257 -15.66 -7.94 11.27
N ILE A 258 -15.20 -7.32 10.18
CA ILE A 258 -14.38 -8.01 9.17
C ILE A 258 -13.06 -8.51 9.77
N TRP A 259 -12.39 -7.72 10.61
CA TRP A 259 -11.13 -8.09 11.22
C TRP A 259 -11.27 -9.24 12.22
N ASP A 260 -12.31 -9.21 13.04
CA ASP A 260 -12.63 -10.30 13.96
C ASP A 260 -12.89 -11.61 13.21
N TYR A 261 -13.69 -11.53 12.14
CA TYR A 261 -13.94 -12.65 11.24
C TYR A 261 -12.64 -13.22 10.63
N VAL A 262 -11.77 -12.35 10.09
CA VAL A 262 -10.50 -12.80 9.47
C VAL A 262 -9.53 -13.32 10.52
N CYS A 263 -9.49 -12.76 11.73
CA CYS A 263 -8.70 -13.32 12.83
C CYS A 263 -9.12 -14.74 13.17
N ALA A 264 -10.43 -15.00 13.29
CA ALA A 264 -10.95 -16.36 13.51
C ALA A 264 -10.55 -17.31 12.36
N ARG A 265 -10.69 -16.85 11.11
CA ARG A 265 -10.30 -17.60 9.91
C ARG A 265 -8.81 -17.93 9.87
N ILE A 266 -7.93 -16.99 10.24
CA ILE A 266 -6.48 -17.22 10.34
C ILE A 266 -6.17 -18.37 11.31
N LEU A 267 -6.90 -18.48 12.42
CA LEU A 267 -6.70 -19.54 13.41
C LEU A 267 -7.13 -20.93 12.90
N GLU A 268 -7.93 -21.02 11.83
CA GLU A 268 -8.27 -22.28 11.18
C GLU A 268 -7.09 -22.88 10.40
N GLN A 269 -6.27 -22.02 9.77
CA GLN A 269 -5.11 -22.43 8.96
C GLN A 269 -3.89 -21.52 9.18
N PRO A 270 -3.33 -21.46 10.41
CA PRO A 270 -2.33 -20.46 10.78
C PRO A 270 -0.99 -20.61 10.04
N TRP A 271 -0.68 -21.81 9.53
CA TRP A 271 0.61 -22.15 8.93
C TRP A 271 0.66 -21.92 7.42
N LEU A 272 -0.36 -22.40 6.70
CA LEU A 272 -0.42 -22.34 5.23
C LEU A 272 -1.27 -21.17 4.74
N GLY A 273 -2.14 -20.62 5.58
CA GLY A 273 -3.19 -19.71 5.15
C GLY A 273 -4.19 -20.41 4.23
N HIS A 274 -5.17 -19.64 3.77
CA HIS A 274 -6.26 -20.10 2.91
C HIS A 274 -5.93 -20.01 1.41
N GLY A 275 -4.71 -19.59 1.08
CA GLY A 275 -4.21 -19.42 -0.29
C GLY A 275 -4.39 -17.99 -0.82
N LEU A 276 -3.63 -17.66 -1.86
CA LEU A 276 -3.60 -16.32 -2.44
C LEU A 276 -5.01 -15.84 -2.86
N ASP A 277 -5.42 -14.65 -2.41
CA ASP A 277 -6.70 -14.00 -2.76
C ASP A 277 -7.94 -14.77 -2.27
N ALA A 278 -7.79 -15.63 -1.24
CA ALA A 278 -8.88 -16.43 -0.67
C ALA A 278 -10.02 -15.57 -0.11
N SER A 279 -9.72 -14.36 0.32
CA SER A 279 -10.71 -13.40 0.82
C SER A 279 -11.83 -13.06 -0.19
N ARG A 280 -11.60 -13.23 -1.50
CA ARG A 280 -12.61 -12.94 -2.53
C ARG A 280 -13.73 -13.97 -2.62
N VAL A 281 -13.45 -15.22 -2.25
CA VAL A 281 -14.43 -16.32 -2.31
C VAL A 281 -15.26 -16.44 -1.03
N VAL A 282 -14.97 -15.65 0.00
CA VAL A 282 -15.69 -15.68 1.29
C VAL A 282 -17.14 -15.29 1.09
N THR A 283 -18.07 -16.24 1.18
CA THR A 283 -19.51 -15.98 1.02
C THR A 283 -20.24 -15.82 2.36
N ASP A 284 -19.57 -16.13 3.46
CA ASP A 284 -20.10 -16.02 4.81
C ASP A 284 -20.61 -14.61 5.11
N ARG A 285 -21.66 -14.53 5.91
CA ARG A 285 -22.27 -13.28 6.36
C ARG A 285 -22.03 -13.08 7.84
N ILE A 286 -21.74 -11.84 8.23
CA ILE A 286 -21.56 -11.41 9.60
C ILE A 286 -22.56 -10.30 9.89
N GLN A 287 -23.04 -10.26 11.14
CA GLN A 287 -23.87 -9.18 11.64
C GLN A 287 -22.99 -8.20 12.40
N VAL A 288 -23.03 -6.93 12.00
CA VAL A 288 -22.32 -5.85 12.68
C VAL A 288 -23.35 -4.78 13.05
N ARG A 289 -23.80 -4.80 14.30
CA ARG A 289 -24.98 -4.04 14.76
C ARG A 289 -26.19 -4.39 13.86
N ASP A 290 -26.84 -3.40 13.27
CA ASP A 290 -27.99 -3.59 12.37
C ASP A 290 -27.60 -3.87 10.90
N LEU A 291 -26.31 -4.10 10.63
CA LEU A 291 -25.80 -4.32 9.27
C LEU A 291 -25.47 -5.80 9.02
N ASP A 292 -26.22 -6.42 8.13
CA ASP A 292 -25.92 -7.76 7.61
C ASP A 292 -25.02 -7.66 6.36
N MET A 293 -23.77 -8.11 6.47
CA MET A 293 -22.76 -7.92 5.43
C MET A 293 -21.89 -9.16 5.21
N ARG A 294 -21.18 -9.23 4.08
CA ARG A 294 -20.19 -10.31 3.85
C ARG A 294 -19.05 -10.20 4.86
N GLY A 295 -18.61 -11.34 5.39
CA GLY A 295 -17.47 -11.47 6.30
C GLY A 295 -16.20 -10.83 5.72
N VAL A 296 -15.97 -10.99 4.41
CA VAL A 296 -14.99 -10.21 3.66
C VAL A 296 -15.57 -9.78 2.31
N PRO A 297 -15.81 -8.47 2.07
CA PRO A 297 -16.39 -8.02 0.80
C PRO A 297 -15.47 -8.21 -0.41
N LEU A 298 -14.19 -7.86 -0.25
CA LEU A 298 -13.15 -7.98 -1.28
C LEU A 298 -11.77 -8.26 -0.68
N HIS A 299 -11.46 -7.60 0.43
CA HIS A 299 -10.27 -7.77 1.26
C HIS A 299 -10.57 -7.14 2.64
N PRO A 300 -9.86 -7.51 3.72
CA PRO A 300 -10.19 -7.10 5.08
C PRO A 300 -9.82 -5.65 5.42
N HIS A 301 -9.45 -4.83 4.45
CA HIS A 301 -8.93 -3.46 4.69
C HIS A 301 -7.77 -3.39 5.72
N SER A 302 -7.06 -4.50 5.94
CA SER A 302 -5.84 -4.61 6.74
C SER A 302 -4.85 -5.46 5.97
N ALA A 303 -3.72 -4.86 5.56
CA ALA A 303 -2.72 -5.57 4.78
C ALA A 303 -2.09 -6.72 5.57
N SER A 304 -1.87 -6.56 6.87
CA SER A 304 -1.30 -7.62 7.71
C SER A 304 -2.23 -8.82 7.83
N LEU A 305 -3.51 -8.58 8.12
CA LEU A 305 -4.49 -9.66 8.20
C LEU A 305 -4.69 -10.34 6.84
N GLN A 306 -4.74 -9.59 5.74
CA GLN A 306 -4.84 -10.18 4.39
C GLN A 306 -3.63 -11.08 4.07
N ILE A 307 -2.41 -10.61 4.36
CA ILE A 307 -1.20 -11.38 4.06
C ILE A 307 -1.20 -12.68 4.88
N ILE A 308 -1.51 -12.62 6.18
CA ILE A 308 -1.53 -13.83 7.02
C ILE A 308 -2.68 -14.77 6.65
N ASP A 309 -3.87 -14.25 6.36
CA ASP A 309 -5.02 -15.06 5.92
C ASP A 309 -4.68 -15.81 4.62
N ASP A 310 -4.03 -15.16 3.66
CA ASP A 310 -3.66 -15.78 2.39
C ASP A 310 -2.47 -16.75 2.52
N THR A 311 -1.41 -16.38 3.26
CA THR A 311 -0.11 -17.07 3.19
C THR A 311 0.25 -17.88 4.44
N GLY A 312 -0.52 -17.76 5.53
CA GLY A 312 -0.13 -18.26 6.85
C GLY A 312 1.09 -17.53 7.41
N THR A 313 1.48 -17.81 8.66
CA THR A 313 2.77 -17.47 9.32
C THR A 313 2.79 -17.67 10.84
N SER A 314 1.73 -18.19 11.49
CA SER A 314 1.60 -18.08 12.94
C SER A 314 1.95 -19.37 13.71
N PRO A 315 2.68 -19.28 14.85
CA PRO A 315 2.82 -20.39 15.80
C PRO A 315 1.45 -20.82 16.33
N GLN A 316 1.19 -22.12 16.34
CA GLN A 316 0.01 -22.70 16.96
C GLN A 316 0.09 -22.52 18.48
N LEU A 317 -0.78 -21.68 19.03
CA LEU A 317 -1.07 -21.73 20.46
C LEU A 317 -1.94 -22.98 20.65
N ASN A 318 -1.35 -24.06 21.14
CA ASN A 318 -2.11 -25.22 21.63
C ASN A 318 -3.08 -24.73 22.70
N GLY A 319 -4.35 -24.61 22.35
CA GLY A 319 -5.40 -24.24 23.27
C GLY A 319 -6.70 -24.82 22.76
N ASP A 320 -7.29 -25.70 23.57
CA ASP A 320 -8.65 -26.24 23.49
C ASP A 320 -9.74 -25.15 23.59
N ASN A 321 -9.56 -24.01 22.91
CA ASN A 321 -10.52 -22.94 22.88
C ASN A 321 -11.53 -23.23 21.77
N THR A 322 -12.53 -24.01 22.15
CA THR A 322 -13.90 -23.82 21.68
C THR A 322 -14.26 -22.34 21.87
N PHE A 323 -13.90 -21.50 20.90
CA PHE A 323 -14.57 -20.23 20.68
C PHE A 323 -16.02 -20.58 20.38
N GLN A 324 -16.83 -20.62 21.44
CA GLN A 324 -18.27 -20.59 21.31
C GLN A 324 -18.58 -19.39 20.42
N ARG A 325 -19.06 -19.68 19.21
CA ARG A 325 -19.63 -18.68 18.32
C ARG A 325 -20.61 -17.88 19.17
N PHE A 326 -20.32 -16.60 19.37
CA PHE A 326 -21.28 -15.65 19.93
C PHE A 326 -22.48 -15.64 18.98
N ASN A 327 -23.46 -16.49 19.27
CA ASN A 327 -24.83 -16.25 18.88
C ASN A 327 -25.42 -15.28 19.93
N PRO A 328 -26.18 -14.27 19.51
CA PRO A 328 -26.84 -13.35 20.43
C PRO A 328 -27.79 -14.06 21.41
#